data_AF-A0A0R3MQ17-F1
#
_entry.id   AF-A0A0R3MQ17-F1
#
_cell.length_a   1.000
_cell.length_b   1.000
_cell.length_c   1.000
_cell.angle_alpha   90.00
_cell.angle_beta   90.00
_cell.angle_gamma   90.00
#
_symmetry.space_group_name_H-M   'P 1'
#
loop_
_entity.id
_entity.type
_entity.pdbx_description
1 polymer ?
#
loop_
_entity_poly.entity_id
_entity_poly.type
_entity_poly.pdbx_seq_one_letter_code
_entity_poly.pdbx_strand_id
1 'polypeptide(L)'
;MDNLTWLTRGYAKQCNGEWEHGPGIKIQTLDNPGWMLQINLEETDLEGRTFENQESGEVSEEYDPTQVTSWWVCRVEKKQFFAACGAHDLEAVISIFRNWVEGRDP
;
A
#
# COMPACT_ATOMS: atom_id res chain seq x y z
N MET A 1 3.12 13.53 -11.81
CA MET A 1 2.11 12.46 -11.79
C MET A 1 1.84 12.13 -10.35
N ASP A 2 0.58 12.24 -9.93
CA ASP A 2 0.14 11.88 -8.59
C ASP A 2 0.21 10.36 -8.36
N ASN A 3 0.12 9.94 -7.10
CA ASN A 3 0.33 8.57 -6.69
C ASN A 3 -0.77 7.60 -7.17
N LEU A 4 -2.03 8.05 -7.28
CA LEU A 4 -3.10 7.21 -7.81
C LEU A 4 -2.95 6.99 -9.32
N THR A 5 -2.60 8.03 -10.07
CA THR A 5 -2.29 7.91 -11.51
C THR A 5 -1.08 7.00 -11.74
N TRP A 6 -0.07 7.06 -10.86
CA TRP A 6 1.08 6.17 -10.93
C TRP A 6 0.67 4.71 -10.67
N LEU A 7 -0.12 4.46 -9.62
CA LEU A 7 -0.57 3.12 -9.25
C LEU A 7 -1.43 2.46 -10.35
N THR A 8 -2.37 3.21 -10.91
CA THR A 8 -3.25 2.72 -11.99
C THR A 8 -2.47 2.39 -13.27
N ARG A 9 -1.43 3.16 -13.59
CA ARG A 9 -0.51 2.84 -14.70
C ARG A 9 0.37 1.64 -14.39
N GLY A 10 0.82 1.48 -13.14
CA GLY A 10 1.56 0.31 -12.70
C GLY A 10 0.73 -0.97 -12.82
N TYR A 11 -0.52 -0.94 -12.35
CA TYR A 11 -1.49 -2.02 -12.54
C TYR A 11 -1.64 -2.40 -14.02
N ALA A 12 -1.92 -1.43 -14.89
CA ALA A 12 -2.11 -1.69 -16.32
C ALA A 12 -0.88 -2.27 -17.01
N LYS A 13 0.34 -1.97 -16.53
CA LYS A 13 1.58 -2.57 -17.04
C LYS A 13 1.78 -4.02 -16.61
N GLN A 14 1.19 -4.41 -15.48
CA GLN A 14 1.31 -5.76 -14.95
C GLN A 14 0.27 -6.71 -15.56
N CYS A 15 -0.86 -6.20 -16.04
CA CYS A 15 -1.86 -6.99 -16.77
C CYS A 15 -1.24 -7.65 -18.00
N ASN A 16 -1.29 -8.97 -18.05
CA ASN A 16 -0.62 -9.77 -19.07
C ASN A 16 -1.48 -10.95 -19.57
N GLY A 17 -2.76 -11.02 -19.17
CA GLY A 17 -3.70 -12.10 -19.51
C GLY A 17 -3.90 -13.10 -18.37
N GLU A 18 -3.01 -13.13 -17.38
CA GLU A 18 -3.07 -14.07 -16.25
C GLU A 18 -3.03 -13.33 -14.91
N TRP A 19 -2.12 -12.37 -14.76
CA TRP A 19 -1.89 -11.69 -13.49
C TRP A 19 -3.13 -10.95 -12.97
N GLU A 20 -3.92 -10.34 -13.86
CA GLU A 20 -5.17 -9.64 -13.51
C GLU A 20 -6.27 -10.56 -12.97
N HIS A 21 -6.15 -11.87 -13.18
CA HIS A 21 -7.07 -12.88 -12.64
C HIS A 21 -6.67 -13.34 -11.23
N GLY A 22 -5.47 -12.96 -10.76
CA GLY A 22 -4.97 -13.25 -9.42
C GLY A 22 -5.38 -12.22 -8.36
N PRO A 23 -4.68 -12.17 -7.21
CA PRO A 23 -5.00 -11.25 -6.11
C PRO A 23 -4.81 -9.76 -6.43
N GLY A 24 -3.98 -9.43 -7.44
CA GLY A 24 -3.83 -8.08 -7.99
C GLY A 24 -3.56 -6.98 -6.96
N ILE A 25 -4.33 -5.88 -7.04
CA ILE A 25 -4.33 -4.78 -6.07
C ILE A 25 -5.68 -4.76 -5.36
N LYS A 26 -5.67 -4.73 -4.03
CA LYS A 26 -6.86 -4.65 -3.18
C LYS A 26 -6.77 -3.45 -2.25
N ILE A 27 -7.80 -2.61 -2.28
CA ILE A 27 -8.02 -1.51 -1.31
C ILE A 27 -9.34 -1.79 -0.61
N GLN A 28 -9.33 -1.83 0.72
CA GLN A 28 -10.51 -2.08 1.55
C GLN A 28 -10.45 -1.25 2.82
N THR A 29 -11.60 -1.04 3.46
CA THR A 29 -11.65 -0.40 4.78
C THR A 29 -11.19 -1.37 5.86
N LEU A 30 -10.74 -0.84 7.00
CA LEU A 30 -10.50 -1.59 8.22
C LEU A 30 -11.77 -1.65 9.09
N ASP A 31 -11.73 -2.40 10.18
CA ASP A 31 -12.76 -2.44 11.23
C ASP A 31 -12.71 -1.19 12.13
N ASN A 32 -11.53 -0.58 12.27
CA ASN A 32 -11.34 0.80 12.70
C ASN A 32 -11.31 1.76 11.49
N PRO A 33 -11.56 3.08 11.66
CA PRO A 33 -11.52 4.01 10.53
C PRO A 33 -10.13 4.06 9.88
N GLY A 34 -10.05 3.58 8.64
CA GLY A 34 -8.79 3.43 7.94
C GLY A 34 -8.89 2.60 6.68
N TRP A 35 -7.74 2.43 6.02
CA TRP A 35 -7.60 1.70 4.78
C TRP A 35 -6.55 0.61 4.91
N MET A 36 -6.83 -0.52 4.25
CA MET A 36 -5.85 -1.54 3.95
C MET A 36 -5.57 -1.54 2.45
N LEU A 37 -4.28 -1.53 2.09
CA LEU A 37 -3.78 -1.70 0.74
C LEU A 37 -2.98 -3.00 0.67
N GLN A 38 -3.32 -3.89 -0.26
CA GLN A 38 -2.56 -5.09 -0.57
C GLN A 38 -2.22 -5.10 -2.06
N ILE A 39 -0.95 -5.37 -2.38
CA ILE A 39 -0.48 -5.47 -3.76
C ILE A 39 0.27 -6.79 -3.92
N ASN A 40 -0.20 -7.63 -4.83
CA ASN A 40 0.47 -8.88 -5.18
C ASN A 40 1.79 -8.60 -5.89
N LEU A 41 2.88 -9.18 -5.39
CA LEU A 41 4.22 -9.05 -5.97
C LEU A 41 4.67 -10.31 -6.70
N GLU A 42 3.93 -11.42 -6.54
CA GLU A 42 4.20 -12.67 -7.25
C GLU A 42 4.09 -12.47 -8.77
N GLU A 43 5.03 -13.06 -9.50
CA GLU A 43 5.18 -12.93 -10.97
C GLU A 43 5.36 -11.48 -11.44
N THR A 44 5.97 -10.64 -10.59
CA THR A 44 6.39 -9.28 -10.92
C THR A 44 7.89 -9.10 -10.71
N ASP A 45 8.48 -8.04 -11.27
CA ASP A 45 9.89 -7.67 -11.04
C ASP A 45 10.19 -7.34 -9.55
N LEU A 46 9.16 -7.24 -8.71
CA LEU A 46 9.26 -6.97 -7.27
C LEU A 46 9.26 -8.25 -6.43
N GLU A 47 9.05 -9.42 -7.03
CA GLU A 47 9.06 -10.68 -6.30
C GLU A 47 10.42 -10.92 -5.64
N GLY A 48 10.42 -11.17 -4.32
CA GLY A 48 11.64 -11.40 -3.54
C GLY A 48 12.49 -10.15 -3.28
N ARG A 49 12.07 -8.96 -3.75
CA ARG A 49 12.74 -7.71 -3.43
C ARG A 49 12.58 -7.40 -1.94
N THR A 50 13.67 -7.05 -1.27
CA THR A 50 13.65 -6.66 0.14
C THR A 50 12.94 -5.33 0.32
N PHE A 51 12.07 -5.27 1.33
CA PHE A 51 11.45 -4.05 1.84
C PHE A 51 11.75 -3.96 3.32
N GLU A 52 12.30 -2.83 3.77
CA GLU A 52 12.43 -2.54 5.19
C GLU A 52 11.06 -2.12 5.72
N ASN A 53 10.57 -2.78 6.77
CA ASN A 53 9.27 -2.46 7.36
C ASN A 53 9.26 -1.00 7.84
N GLN A 54 8.18 -0.28 7.53
CA GLN A 54 8.02 1.12 7.89
C GLN A 54 6.73 1.33 8.66
N GLU A 55 6.76 2.16 9.68
CA GLU A 55 5.59 2.53 10.46
C GLU A 55 5.68 3.98 10.92
N SER A 56 4.53 4.59 11.17
CA SER A 56 4.42 5.93 11.74
C SER A 56 3.11 6.09 12.50
N GLY A 57 3.13 6.96 13.51
CA GLY A 57 1.99 7.26 14.34
C GLY A 57 1.59 6.11 15.27
N GLU A 58 0.51 6.33 16.01
CA GLU A 58 -0.10 5.33 16.90
C GLU A 58 -1.56 5.12 16.49
N VAL A 59 -2.02 3.86 16.54
CA VAL A 59 -3.43 3.52 16.31
C VAL A 59 -4.22 3.94 17.55
N SER A 60 -5.16 4.88 17.40
CA SER A 60 -6.10 5.24 18.46
C SER A 60 -7.27 4.25 18.50
N GLU A 61 -7.61 3.73 19.68
CA GLU A 61 -8.83 2.96 19.91
C GLU A 61 -10.09 3.84 19.92
N GLU A 62 -9.93 5.13 20.23
CA GLU A 62 -10.99 6.13 20.19
C GLU A 62 -10.94 6.89 18.86
N TYR A 63 -11.99 6.74 18.06
CA TYR A 63 -12.14 7.53 16.84
C TYR A 63 -12.84 8.86 17.14
N ASP A 64 -12.14 9.96 16.88
CA ASP A 64 -12.71 11.31 16.86
C ASP A 64 -12.70 11.84 15.42
N PRO A 65 -13.87 12.01 14.75
CA PRO A 65 -13.93 12.54 13.39
C PRO A 65 -13.47 14.00 13.26
N THR A 66 -13.27 14.70 14.37
CA THR A 66 -12.72 16.07 14.42
C THR A 66 -11.20 16.09 14.55
N GLN A 67 -10.57 14.96 14.88
CA GLN A 67 -9.13 14.79 14.96
C GLN A 67 -8.65 14.01 13.73
N VAL A 68 -7.77 14.62 12.94
CA VAL A 68 -7.05 13.88 11.90
C VAL A 68 -5.91 13.13 12.56
N THR A 69 -6.12 11.83 12.81
CA THR A 69 -5.07 10.92 13.22
C THR A 69 -4.35 10.39 11.98
N SER A 70 -3.02 10.46 12.00
CA SER A 70 -2.16 9.94 10.93
C SER A 70 -1.37 8.77 11.47
N TRP A 71 -1.56 7.60 10.85
CA TRP A 71 -0.81 6.39 11.20
C TRP A 71 -0.71 5.46 9.99
N TRP A 72 0.37 4.70 9.92
CA TRP A 72 0.48 3.61 8.96
C TRP A 72 1.48 2.56 9.40
N VAL A 73 1.30 1.35 8.86
CA VAL A 73 2.29 0.26 8.88
C VAL A 73 2.38 -0.28 7.46
N CYS A 74 3.59 -0.39 6.94
CA CYS A 74 3.91 -0.96 5.63
C CYS A 74 4.91 -2.11 5.81
N ARG A 75 4.69 -3.21 5.11
CA ARG A 75 5.55 -4.40 5.15
C ARG A 75 5.40 -5.24 3.88
N VAL A 76 6.40 -6.07 3.59
CA VAL A 76 6.27 -7.14 2.60
C VAL A 76 6.23 -8.47 3.32
N GLU A 77 5.14 -9.22 3.12
CA GLU A 77 4.97 -10.57 3.65
C GLU A 77 4.28 -11.46 2.63
N LYS A 78 4.65 -12.75 2.58
CA LYS A 78 4.01 -13.74 1.67
C LYS A 78 3.89 -13.26 0.21
N LYS A 79 4.94 -12.61 -0.32
CA LYS A 79 4.98 -12.03 -1.68
C LYS A 79 3.93 -10.94 -1.94
N GLN A 80 3.47 -10.25 -0.90
CA GLN A 80 2.56 -9.13 -1.01
C GLN A 80 3.13 -7.92 -0.29
N PHE A 81 3.01 -6.75 -0.92
CA PHE A 81 3.11 -5.50 -0.18
C PHE A 81 1.79 -5.29 0.57
N PHE A 82 1.90 -5.08 1.87
CA PHE A 82 0.78 -4.86 2.77
C PHE A 82 0.95 -3.49 3.43
N ALA A 83 -0.10 -2.69 3.43
CA ALA A 83 -0.20 -1.51 4.24
C ALA A 83 -1.56 -1.41 4.95
N ALA A 84 -1.53 -0.98 6.20
CA ALA A 84 -2.70 -0.53 6.96
C ALA A 84 -2.45 0.91 7.39
N CYS A 85 -3.46 1.77 7.31
CA CYS A 85 -3.28 3.19 7.58
C CYS A 85 -4.57 3.90 8.00
N GLY A 86 -4.43 5.10 8.55
CA GLY A 86 -5.54 5.95 8.95
C GLY A 86 -6.40 6.41 7.77
N ALA A 87 -7.58 6.96 8.07
CA ALA A 87 -8.59 7.31 7.08
C ALA A 87 -8.11 8.31 6.00
N HIS A 88 -7.06 9.08 6.30
CA HIS A 88 -6.49 10.11 5.43
C HIS A 88 -5.12 9.73 4.83
N ASP A 89 -4.56 8.57 5.18
CA ASP A 89 -3.17 8.21 4.90
C ASP A 89 -3.01 7.27 3.69
N LEU A 90 -4.10 6.96 2.96
CA LEU A 90 -4.05 6.07 1.80
C LEU A 90 -3.06 6.58 0.74
N GLU A 91 -2.99 7.89 0.53
CA GLU A 91 -2.05 8.51 -0.40
C GLU A 91 -0.59 8.31 0.05
N ALA A 92 -0.34 8.44 1.37
CA ALA A 92 0.98 8.27 1.96
C ALA A 92 1.50 6.84 1.79
N VAL A 93 0.68 5.82 2.03
CA VAL A 93 1.11 4.42 1.84
C VAL A 93 1.31 4.04 0.37
N ILE A 94 0.57 4.65 -0.57
CA ILE A 94 0.86 4.51 -2.00
C ILE A 94 2.20 5.16 -2.34
N SER A 95 2.51 6.33 -1.74
CA SER A 95 3.79 7.01 -1.91
C SER A 95 4.97 6.15 -1.42
N ILE A 96 4.82 5.48 -0.27
CA ILE A 96 5.83 4.56 0.28
C ILE A 96 6.07 3.40 -0.69
N PHE A 97 5.00 2.74 -1.15
CA PHE A 97 5.12 1.67 -2.14
C PHE A 97 5.81 2.16 -3.41
N ARG A 98 5.42 3.32 -3.93
CA ARG A 98 6.03 3.93 -5.11
C ARG A 98 7.51 4.20 -4.95
N ASN A 99 7.90 4.83 -3.85
CA ASN A 99 9.30 5.16 -3.57
C ASN A 99 10.15 3.89 -3.53
N TRP A 100 9.64 2.85 -2.87
CA TRP A 100 10.28 1.54 -2.88
C TRP A 100 10.43 0.97 -4.30
N VAL A 101 9.34 0.92 -5.08
CA VAL A 101 9.39 0.43 -6.47
C VAL A 101 10.42 1.20 -7.30
N GLU A 102 10.44 2.53 -7.20
CA GLU A 102 11.35 3.40 -7.94
C GLU A 102 12.79 3.43 -7.39
N GLY A 103 13.07 2.72 -6.28
CA GLY A 103 14.41 2.67 -5.67
C GLY A 103 14.83 4.01 -5.07
N ARG A 104 13.84 4.80 -4.62
CA ARG A 104 14.05 6.04 -3.88
C ARG A 104 14.00 5.67 -2.41
N ASP A 105 15.16 5.47 -1.81
CA ASP A 105 15.24 5.33 -0.35
C ASP A 105 14.70 6.61 0.32
N PRO A 106 13.97 6.50 1.43
CA PRO A 106 13.70 7.63 2.33
C PRO A 106 14.98 8.25 2.89
#